data_AF-A0A0J9TVY0-F1
#
_entry.id   AF-A0A0J9TVY0-F1
#
_cell.length_a   1.000
_cell.length_b   1.000
_cell.length_c   1.000
_cell.angle_alpha   90.00
_cell.angle_beta   90.00
_cell.angle_gamma   90.00
#
_symmetry.space_group_name_H-M   'P 1'
#
loop_
_entity.id
_entity.type
_entity.pdbx_description
1 polymer ?
#
loop_
_entity_poly.entity_id
_entity_poly.type
_entity_poly.pdbx_seq_one_letter_code
_entity_poly.pdbx_strand_id
1 'polypeptide(L)'
;MYTYGRTIEDQNKRGIRLNICFKRYLAEYEGEAEIDKTGLYKNSPYYFENNGTSNYDEYLSIYRNMKNRDSKKLKLYKTAYKHRYSKKKGLSKLDCFYEKKIFDKIDDIGKLAEKLQNNKKLLKKKFYNKFGIRFILFSLVPFFGLIIPLVHYGYFVPNFKCYSDCSDSSHNTSSDGSHNNEDYPKVPINEGTWDAIYIVNSVLYCVTAFIVLSTIIYIFIKFIKYQRLKACRSKMSIKEYCKFCKSLFI
;
A
#
# COMPACT_ATOMS: atom_id res chain seq x y z
N MET A 1 4.59 -50.32 70.98
CA MET A 1 3.44 -50.64 70.11
C MET A 1 3.21 -49.44 69.22
N TYR A 2 3.15 -49.69 67.89
CA TYR A 2 3.30 -48.77 66.75
C TYR A 2 4.75 -48.43 66.32
N THR A 3 5.13 -49.09 65.24
CA THR A 3 6.36 -49.12 64.42
C THR A 3 6.49 -47.86 63.55
N TYR A 4 7.62 -47.15 63.56
CA TYR A 4 8.75 -47.20 62.60
C TYR A 4 8.35 -46.88 61.12
N GLY A 5 8.93 -45.89 60.42
CA GLY A 5 10.07 -45.07 60.80
C GLY A 5 10.47 -43.91 59.85
N ARG A 6 11.41 -43.12 60.40
CA ARG A 6 12.66 -42.58 59.82
C ARG A 6 12.62 -41.64 58.58
N THR A 7 12.70 -40.33 58.89
CA THR A 7 13.60 -39.24 58.43
C THR A 7 14.12 -39.22 56.99
N ILE A 8 14.14 -38.07 56.30
CA ILE A 8 15.17 -36.97 56.37
C ILE A 8 14.49 -35.67 55.87
N GLU A 9 14.43 -34.58 56.66
CA GLU A 9 15.30 -33.37 56.58
C GLU A 9 15.11 -32.63 55.22
N ASP A 10 14.79 -31.34 55.11
CA ASP A 10 15.46 -30.17 55.68
C ASP A 10 14.68 -28.90 55.27
N GLN A 11 14.93 -27.83 55.99
CA GLN A 11 14.34 -26.50 55.91
C GLN A 11 14.66 -25.81 54.56
N ASN A 12 13.73 -25.01 54.01
CA ASN A 12 13.97 -23.58 53.75
C ASN A 12 12.90 -22.90 52.89
N LYS A 13 12.54 -21.69 53.34
CA LYS A 13 11.94 -20.62 52.54
C LYS A 13 12.77 -20.37 51.27
N ARG A 14 12.13 -20.43 50.10
CA ARG A 14 12.64 -19.94 48.80
C ARG A 14 11.42 -19.55 47.95
N GLY A 15 11.36 -18.42 47.25
CA GLY A 15 12.41 -17.82 46.44
C GLY A 15 12.26 -18.31 44.98
N ILE A 16 11.53 -17.52 44.18
CA ILE A 16 11.42 -17.46 42.70
C ILE A 16 12.08 -18.62 41.90
N ARG A 17 11.31 -19.34 41.04
CA ARG A 17 11.69 -19.71 39.65
C ARG A 17 10.61 -20.50 38.88
N LEU A 18 10.32 -19.98 37.67
CA LEU A 18 9.97 -20.60 36.39
C LEU A 18 9.38 -22.03 36.36
N ASN A 19 8.25 -22.20 35.67
CA ASN A 19 8.00 -23.43 34.91
C ASN A 19 7.41 -23.15 33.52
N ILE A 20 8.04 -23.75 32.52
CA ILE A 20 7.82 -23.62 31.08
C ILE A 20 7.18 -24.93 30.59
N CYS A 21 6.24 -24.81 29.63
CA CYS A 21 5.73 -25.84 28.71
C CYS A 21 4.89 -26.99 29.31
N PHE A 22 3.86 -27.51 28.63
CA PHE A 22 3.94 -28.09 27.27
C PHE A 22 2.67 -27.94 26.41
N LYS A 23 2.93 -27.93 25.09
CA LYS A 23 1.99 -28.07 23.97
C LYS A 23 1.25 -29.41 24.01
N ARG A 24 0.02 -29.46 23.49
CA ARG A 24 -0.62 -30.72 23.05
C ARG A 24 -1.07 -30.60 21.59
N TYR A 25 -0.51 -31.48 20.76
CA TYR A 25 -0.92 -31.78 19.39
C TYR A 25 -2.09 -32.79 19.41
N LEU A 26 -2.95 -32.69 18.38
CA LEU A 26 -3.79 -33.73 17.74
C LEU A 26 -4.25 -34.94 18.58
N ALA A 27 -5.56 -35.00 18.84
CA ALA A 27 -6.35 -36.23 18.85
C ALA A 27 -7.80 -35.89 18.51
N GLU A 28 -8.31 -36.52 17.44
CA GLU A 28 -9.71 -36.56 17.04
C GLU A 28 -10.50 -37.33 18.10
N TYR A 29 -11.54 -36.71 18.70
CA TYR A 29 -12.73 -37.40 19.18
C TYR A 29 -13.92 -36.43 19.12
N GLU A 30 -14.97 -36.93 18.51
CA GLU A 30 -16.25 -36.29 18.24
C GLU A 30 -16.99 -35.96 19.54
N GLY A 31 -17.46 -34.71 19.66
CA GLY A 31 -18.18 -34.23 20.82
C GLY A 31 -18.42 -32.73 20.72
N GLU A 32 -19.63 -32.35 20.35
CA GLU A 32 -20.11 -30.97 20.33
C GLU A 32 -19.81 -30.27 21.65
N ALA A 33 -18.88 -29.31 21.62
CA ALA A 33 -18.71 -28.35 22.71
C ALA A 33 -18.27 -27.01 22.10
N GLU A 34 -19.04 -25.98 22.43
CA GLU A 34 -18.84 -24.59 22.03
C GLU A 34 -17.37 -24.15 22.14
N ILE A 35 -16.66 -24.17 21.01
CA ILE A 35 -15.32 -23.59 20.93
C ILE A 35 -15.48 -22.05 20.94
N ASP A 36 -15.53 -21.53 22.16
CA ASP A 36 -14.91 -20.30 22.63
C ASP A 36 -14.84 -19.15 21.59
N LYS A 37 -16.02 -18.63 21.23
CA LYS A 37 -16.20 -17.42 20.41
C LYS A 37 -15.52 -16.19 21.04
N THR A 38 -15.17 -16.25 22.32
CA THR A 38 -14.54 -15.21 23.11
C THR A 38 -13.09 -14.96 22.68
N GLY A 39 -12.34 -16.02 22.32
CA GLY A 39 -10.95 -15.92 21.87
C GLY A 39 -10.78 -15.30 20.48
N LEU A 40 -11.71 -15.59 19.56
CA LEU A 40 -11.68 -15.06 18.19
C LEU A 40 -12.08 -13.57 18.11
N TYR A 41 -12.85 -13.07 19.08
CA TYR A 41 -13.25 -11.66 19.14
C TYR A 41 -12.18 -10.74 19.73
N LYS A 42 -11.33 -11.24 20.64
CA LYS A 42 -10.20 -10.48 21.19
C LYS A 42 -9.16 -10.07 20.13
N ASN A 43 -9.08 -10.81 19.02
CA ASN A 43 -8.13 -10.54 17.92
C ASN A 43 -8.76 -9.86 16.70
N SER A 44 -10.02 -9.42 16.79
CA SER A 44 -10.64 -8.56 15.79
C SER A 44 -10.12 -7.13 15.96
N PRO A 45 -9.56 -6.46 14.93
CA PRO A 45 -9.12 -5.06 15.03
C PRO A 45 -10.30 -4.06 15.12
N TYR A 46 -11.48 -4.55 15.52
CA TYR A 46 -12.74 -3.81 15.63
C TYR A 46 -13.36 -3.94 17.02
N TYR A 47 -12.55 -4.15 18.06
CA TYR A 47 -13.00 -3.89 19.44
C TYR A 47 -13.12 -2.37 19.61
N PHE A 48 -14.35 -1.86 19.48
CA PHE A 48 -14.70 -0.50 19.88
C PHE A 48 -14.91 -0.51 21.39
N GLU A 49 -13.86 -0.22 22.16
CA GLU A 49 -14.05 0.28 23.52
C GLU A 49 -14.62 1.69 23.41
N ASN A 50 -15.88 1.88 23.81
CA ASN A 50 -16.30 3.16 24.32
C ASN A 50 -17.50 3.04 25.25
N ASN A 51 -17.30 3.50 26.48
CA ASN A 51 -18.34 3.73 27.45
C ASN A 51 -19.31 4.81 26.94
N GLY A 52 -20.60 4.52 27.01
CA GLY A 52 -21.68 5.50 26.93
C GLY A 52 -22.03 6.02 25.53
N THR A 53 -22.94 5.33 24.82
CA THR A 53 -24.07 5.93 24.08
C THR A 53 -24.93 4.81 23.48
N SER A 54 -26.20 4.75 23.89
CA SER A 54 -27.18 3.69 23.60
C SER A 54 -27.48 3.39 22.13
N ASN A 55 -27.04 4.24 21.19
CA ASN A 55 -27.25 4.04 19.76
C ASN A 55 -26.29 3.01 19.12
N TYR A 56 -25.18 2.65 19.75
CA TYR A 56 -24.27 1.63 19.22
C TYR A 56 -24.78 0.21 19.54
N ASP A 57 -25.36 0.01 20.72
CA ASP A 57 -25.84 -1.30 21.18
C ASP A 57 -27.08 -1.78 20.42
N GLU A 58 -27.95 -0.85 20.00
CA GLU A 58 -29.06 -1.16 19.11
C GLU A 58 -28.56 -1.52 17.69
N TYR A 59 -27.48 -0.88 17.22
CA TYR A 59 -26.80 -1.29 15.98
C TYR A 59 -26.09 -2.64 16.11
N LEU A 60 -25.60 -2.99 17.30
CA LEU A 60 -24.92 -4.24 17.63
C LEU A 60 -25.92 -5.41 17.79
N SER A 61 -27.14 -5.14 18.27
CA SER A 61 -28.22 -6.13 18.30
C SER A 61 -28.76 -6.41 16.89
N ILE A 62 -28.85 -5.38 16.02
CA ILE A 62 -29.11 -5.50 14.58
C ILE A 62 -27.97 -6.22 13.84
N TYR A 63 -26.76 -6.24 14.40
CA TYR A 63 -25.61 -7.00 13.88
C TYR A 63 -25.70 -8.49 14.22
N ARG A 64 -26.34 -8.83 15.36
CA ARG A 64 -26.53 -10.20 15.84
C ARG A 64 -27.59 -10.97 15.03
N ASN A 65 -28.61 -10.27 14.55
CA ASN A 65 -29.71 -10.84 13.77
C ASN A 65 -29.83 -10.14 12.42
N MET A 66 -29.45 -10.77 11.28
CA MET A 66 -30.19 -10.66 10.00
C MET A 66 -29.45 -11.29 8.80
N LYS A 67 -30.23 -12.13 8.10
CA LYS A 67 -29.94 -13.02 6.97
C LYS A 67 -29.80 -12.30 5.61
N ASN A 68 -29.01 -11.21 5.53
CA ASN A 68 -28.74 -10.46 4.29
C ASN A 68 -27.33 -9.82 4.30
N ARG A 69 -26.31 -10.68 4.19
CA ARG A 69 -24.94 -10.43 4.67
C ARG A 69 -24.11 -9.49 3.77
N ASP A 70 -24.25 -9.58 2.44
CA ASP A 70 -23.24 -9.04 1.49
C ASP A 70 -23.28 -7.51 1.31
N SER A 71 -24.46 -6.92 1.14
CA SER A 71 -24.60 -5.47 0.92
C SER A 71 -24.51 -4.65 2.21
N LYS A 72 -24.87 -5.23 3.36
CA LYS A 72 -24.97 -4.53 4.65
C LYS A 72 -23.59 -4.16 5.21
N LYS A 73 -22.57 -5.02 5.06
CA LYS A 73 -21.22 -4.76 5.61
C LYS A 73 -20.52 -3.56 4.96
N LEU A 74 -20.55 -3.47 3.62
CA LEU A 74 -19.97 -2.32 2.92
C LEU A 74 -20.74 -1.03 3.24
N LYS A 75 -22.07 -1.10 3.31
CA LYS A 75 -22.92 0.04 3.69
C LYS A 75 -22.57 0.54 5.09
N LEU A 76 -22.57 -0.35 6.10
CA LEU A 76 -22.16 -0.04 7.47
C LEU A 76 -20.74 0.53 7.54
N TYR A 77 -19.80 -0.08 6.81
CA TYR A 77 -18.42 0.40 6.74
C TYR A 77 -18.36 1.85 6.25
N LYS A 78 -19.15 2.18 5.22
CA LYS A 78 -19.22 3.53 4.66
C LYS A 78 -19.89 4.52 5.62
N THR A 79 -20.99 4.14 6.27
CA THR A 79 -21.71 5.02 7.22
C THR A 79 -20.79 5.44 8.38
N ALA A 80 -19.95 4.51 8.87
CA ALA A 80 -19.00 4.79 9.94
C ALA A 80 -17.76 5.61 9.51
N TYR A 81 -17.60 6.00 8.23
CA TYR A 81 -16.44 6.82 7.80
C TYR A 81 -16.36 8.16 8.53
N LYS A 82 -17.49 8.86 8.72
CA LYS A 82 -17.50 10.19 9.34
C LYS A 82 -16.94 10.13 10.77
N HIS A 83 -17.36 9.12 11.52
CA HIS A 83 -16.87 8.85 12.88
C HIS A 83 -15.40 8.40 12.91
N ARG A 84 -14.98 7.49 12.01
CA ARG A 84 -13.56 7.08 11.93
C ARG A 84 -12.66 8.25 11.55
N TYR A 85 -13.14 9.11 10.66
CA TYR A 85 -12.40 10.27 10.17
C TYR A 85 -12.23 11.34 11.26
N SER A 86 -13.27 11.61 12.06
CA SER A 86 -13.19 12.59 13.16
C SER A 86 -12.24 12.15 14.27
N LYS A 87 -12.14 10.84 14.54
CA LYS A 87 -11.22 10.29 15.55
C LYS A 87 -9.75 10.22 15.11
N LYS A 88 -9.47 10.30 13.81
CA LYS A 88 -8.10 10.17 13.26
C LYS A 88 -7.36 11.50 13.21
N LYS A 89 -6.03 11.45 13.36
CA LYS A 89 -5.11 12.60 13.27
C LYS A 89 -3.96 12.32 12.28
N GLY A 90 -3.36 13.38 11.73
CA GLY A 90 -2.20 13.30 10.83
C GLY A 90 -2.42 12.43 9.58
N LEU A 91 -1.42 11.61 9.24
CA LEU A 91 -1.43 10.71 8.08
C LEU A 91 -2.59 9.72 8.08
N SER A 92 -3.02 9.26 9.27
CA SER A 92 -4.14 8.33 9.37
C SER A 92 -5.46 8.94 8.89
N LYS A 93 -5.61 10.27 9.04
CA LYS A 93 -6.77 11.03 8.55
C LYS A 93 -6.75 11.16 7.03
N LEU A 94 -5.56 11.37 6.45
CA LEU A 94 -5.36 11.38 4.99
C LEU A 94 -5.63 9.99 4.38
N ASP A 95 -5.12 8.91 4.98
CA ASP A 95 -5.42 7.53 4.55
C ASP A 95 -6.93 7.27 4.55
N CYS A 96 -7.63 7.65 5.63
CA CYS A 96 -9.07 7.50 5.74
C CYS A 96 -9.83 8.33 4.69
N PHE A 97 -9.34 9.54 4.36
CA PHE A 97 -9.92 10.39 3.32
C PHE A 97 -9.74 9.79 1.92
N TYR A 98 -8.52 9.40 1.57
CA TYR A 98 -8.22 8.82 0.26
C TYR A 98 -8.91 7.48 0.06
N GLU A 99 -9.02 6.66 1.11
CA GLU A 99 -9.78 5.42 1.06
C GLU A 99 -11.24 5.68 0.71
N LYS A 100 -11.89 6.63 1.41
CA LYS A 100 -13.27 7.03 1.09
C LYS A 100 -13.38 7.50 -0.36
N LYS A 101 -12.45 8.37 -0.81
CA LYS A 101 -12.43 8.89 -2.18
C LYS A 101 -12.31 7.77 -3.22
N ILE A 102 -11.47 6.77 -2.99
CA ILE A 102 -11.34 5.59 -3.86
C ILE A 102 -12.65 4.79 -3.88
N PHE A 103 -13.27 4.55 -2.73
CA PHE A 103 -14.51 3.79 -2.63
C PHE A 103 -15.66 4.49 -3.37
N ASP A 104 -15.77 5.81 -3.21
CA ASP A 104 -16.77 6.62 -3.92
C ASP A 104 -16.54 6.55 -5.44
N LYS A 105 -15.28 6.56 -5.91
CA LYS A 105 -14.97 6.33 -7.34
C LYS A 105 -15.34 4.95 -7.83
N ILE A 106 -15.16 3.90 -7.02
CA ILE A 106 -15.57 2.53 -7.39
C ILE A 106 -17.10 2.44 -7.51
N ASP A 107 -17.85 3.09 -6.61
CA ASP A 107 -19.31 3.18 -6.70
C ASP A 107 -19.77 3.90 -7.96
N ASP A 108 -19.14 5.05 -8.28
CA ASP A 108 -19.44 5.81 -9.49
C ASP A 108 -19.28 4.93 -10.74
N ILE A 109 -18.24 4.11 -10.80
CA ILE A 109 -18.00 3.16 -11.89
C ILE A 109 -19.10 2.11 -11.94
N GLY A 110 -19.49 1.55 -10.79
CA GLY A 110 -20.58 0.58 -10.70
C GLY A 110 -21.92 1.13 -11.21
N LYS A 111 -22.30 2.34 -10.78
CA LYS A 111 -23.52 3.02 -11.25
C LYS A 111 -23.47 3.33 -12.74
N LEU A 112 -22.30 3.70 -13.25
CA LEU A 112 -22.10 3.97 -14.67
C LEU A 112 -22.24 2.68 -15.49
N ALA A 113 -21.75 1.54 -14.97
CA ALA A 113 -21.94 0.21 -15.55
C ALA A 113 -23.40 -0.21 -15.64
N GLU A 114 -24.16 -0.03 -14.56
CA GLU A 114 -25.60 -0.32 -14.52
C GLU A 114 -26.40 0.52 -15.52
N LYS A 115 -26.17 1.85 -15.55
CA LYS A 115 -26.87 2.78 -16.47
C LYS A 115 -26.63 2.46 -17.95
N LEU A 116 -25.50 1.85 -18.27
CA LEU A 116 -25.12 1.52 -19.65
C LEU A 116 -25.48 0.09 -20.04
N GLN A 117 -26.35 -0.58 -19.26
CA GLN A 117 -26.82 -1.95 -19.48
C GLN A 117 -25.66 -2.89 -19.84
N ASN A 118 -24.53 -2.76 -19.15
CA ASN A 118 -23.33 -3.58 -19.38
C ASN A 118 -22.77 -3.51 -20.81
N ASN A 119 -23.02 -2.46 -21.59
CA ASN A 119 -22.35 -2.23 -22.87
C ASN A 119 -20.84 -1.98 -22.63
N LYS A 120 -20.07 -3.07 -22.62
CA LYS A 120 -18.65 -3.11 -22.24
C LYS A 120 -17.81 -2.12 -23.04
N LYS A 121 -18.13 -1.90 -24.33
CA LYS A 121 -17.38 -0.99 -25.23
C LYS A 121 -17.58 0.47 -24.82
N LEU A 122 -18.83 0.88 -24.62
CA LEU A 122 -19.16 2.26 -24.26
C LEU A 122 -18.70 2.58 -22.83
N LEU A 123 -18.76 1.60 -21.94
CA LEU A 123 -18.23 1.69 -20.59
C LEU A 123 -16.73 1.91 -20.55
N LYS A 124 -15.95 1.10 -21.26
CA LYS A 124 -14.49 1.27 -21.39
C LYS A 124 -14.15 2.66 -21.92
N LYS A 125 -14.86 3.14 -22.95
CA LYS A 125 -14.63 4.48 -23.53
C LYS A 125 -14.88 5.60 -22.51
N LYS A 126 -16.02 5.60 -21.82
CA LYS A 126 -16.33 6.61 -20.79
C LYS A 126 -15.39 6.54 -19.58
N PHE A 127 -15.03 5.32 -19.17
CA PHE A 127 -14.08 5.11 -18.07
C PHE A 127 -12.68 5.64 -18.41
N TYR A 128 -12.17 5.32 -19.61
CA TYR A 128 -10.89 5.81 -20.11
C TYR A 128 -10.88 7.34 -20.18
N ASN A 129 -11.94 7.94 -20.73
CA ASN A 129 -12.01 9.40 -20.88
C ASN A 129 -12.07 10.13 -19.52
N LYS A 130 -12.73 9.53 -18.51
CA LYS A 130 -12.91 10.16 -17.19
C LYS A 130 -11.73 9.91 -16.23
N PHE A 131 -11.14 8.72 -16.26
CA PHE A 131 -10.13 8.29 -15.29
C PHE A 131 -8.81 7.91 -15.95
N GLY A 132 -8.85 7.23 -17.10
CA GLY A 132 -7.67 6.75 -17.82
C GLY A 132 -6.74 7.89 -18.24
N ILE A 133 -7.27 8.94 -18.88
CA ILE A 133 -6.45 10.08 -19.34
C ILE A 133 -5.69 10.73 -18.20
N ARG A 134 -6.35 11.01 -17.07
CA ARG A 134 -5.70 11.61 -15.89
C ARG A 134 -4.62 10.70 -15.33
N PHE A 135 -4.84 9.39 -15.33
CA PHE A 135 -3.87 8.41 -14.84
C PHE A 135 -2.65 8.32 -15.76
N ILE A 136 -2.86 8.35 -17.08
CA ILE A 136 -1.80 8.37 -18.08
C ILE A 136 -0.93 9.62 -17.91
N LEU A 137 -1.55 10.79 -17.78
CA LEU A 137 -0.84 12.05 -17.54
C LEU A 137 -0.03 12.02 -16.23
N PHE A 138 -0.59 11.42 -15.18
CA PHE A 138 0.12 11.26 -13.90
C PHE A 138 1.31 10.29 -14.02
N SER A 139 1.16 9.20 -14.76
CA SER A 139 2.27 8.26 -15.04
C SER A 139 3.35 8.84 -15.94
N LEU A 140 3.04 9.88 -16.74
CA LEU A 140 4.00 10.59 -17.59
C LEU A 140 4.94 11.51 -16.80
N VAL A 141 4.59 11.91 -15.58
CA VAL A 141 5.43 12.80 -14.73
C VAL A 141 6.89 12.34 -14.61
N PRO A 142 7.20 11.09 -14.23
CA PRO A 142 8.59 10.63 -14.14
C PRO A 142 9.31 10.61 -15.49
N PHE A 143 8.61 10.53 -16.64
CA PHE A 143 9.28 10.50 -17.94
C PHE A 143 10.03 11.79 -18.26
N PHE A 144 9.61 12.94 -17.72
CA PHE A 144 10.36 14.19 -17.86
C PHE A 144 11.73 14.12 -17.18
N GLY A 145 11.85 13.38 -16.07
CA GLY A 145 13.11 13.16 -15.36
C GLY A 145 14.07 12.20 -16.09
N LEU A 146 13.63 11.49 -17.13
CA LEU A 146 14.50 10.62 -17.92
C LEU A 146 15.35 11.38 -18.93
N ILE A 147 14.95 12.59 -19.33
CA ILE A 147 15.57 13.32 -20.44
C ILE A 147 17.07 13.58 -20.18
N ILE A 148 17.42 14.11 -19.01
CA ILE A 148 18.82 14.44 -18.67
C ILE A 148 19.71 13.19 -18.61
N PRO A 149 19.33 12.09 -17.93
CA PRO A 149 20.09 10.84 -17.99
C PRO A 149 20.28 10.31 -19.41
N LEU A 150 19.25 10.34 -20.26
CA LEU A 150 19.42 9.89 -21.65
C LEU A 150 20.39 10.77 -22.45
N VAL A 151 20.40 12.09 -22.21
CA VAL A 151 21.39 13.00 -22.82
C VAL A 151 22.80 12.70 -22.30
N HIS A 152 22.96 12.51 -20.99
CA HIS A 152 24.26 12.21 -20.37
C HIS A 152 24.90 10.92 -20.90
N TYR A 153 24.11 9.86 -21.10
CA TYR A 153 24.60 8.59 -21.66
C TYR A 153 24.73 8.58 -23.20
N GLY A 154 24.52 9.72 -23.87
CA GLY A 154 24.71 9.85 -25.32
C GLY A 154 23.60 9.24 -26.19
N TYR A 155 22.42 8.95 -25.61
CA TYR A 155 21.27 8.47 -26.38
C TYR A 155 20.55 9.59 -27.16
N PHE A 156 20.68 10.84 -26.70
CA PHE A 156 20.25 12.04 -27.42
C PHE A 156 21.49 12.88 -27.77
N VAL A 157 21.62 13.29 -29.04
CA VAL A 157 22.64 14.26 -29.46
C VAL A 157 22.26 15.63 -28.87
N PRO A 158 23.07 16.21 -27.97
CA PRO A 158 24.40 16.74 -28.29
C PRO A 158 25.51 16.00 -27.56
N ASN A 159 26.47 15.46 -28.31
CA ASN A 159 27.74 15.00 -27.76
C ASN A 159 28.48 16.22 -27.18
N PHE A 160 28.31 16.47 -25.88
CA PHE A 160 29.11 17.44 -25.15
C PHE A 160 30.55 16.91 -25.09
N LYS A 161 31.36 17.33 -26.06
CA LYS A 161 32.76 16.91 -26.16
C LYS A 161 33.62 17.60 -25.10
N CYS A 162 33.27 18.83 -24.71
CA CYS A 162 33.95 19.60 -23.68
C CYS A 162 33.03 20.59 -22.94
N TYR A 163 33.33 20.85 -21.68
CA TYR A 163 32.72 21.89 -20.86
C TYR A 163 33.44 23.24 -21.01
N SER A 164 32.81 24.32 -20.56
CA SER A 164 33.37 25.67 -20.66
C SER A 164 34.72 25.81 -19.96
N ASP A 165 34.89 25.09 -18.85
CA ASP A 165 36.06 25.06 -17.99
C ASP A 165 37.03 23.91 -18.30
N CYS A 166 36.91 23.28 -19.47
CA CYS A 166 37.84 22.24 -19.92
C CYS A 166 39.29 22.73 -19.85
N SER A 167 40.10 22.01 -19.07
CA SER A 167 41.54 22.21 -18.85
C SER A 167 42.37 21.00 -19.31
N ASP A 168 41.78 20.07 -20.06
CA ASP A 168 42.47 18.87 -20.52
C ASP A 168 43.46 19.25 -21.63
N SER A 169 44.76 19.03 -21.36
CA SER A 169 45.83 19.33 -22.30
C SER A 169 45.77 18.51 -23.59
N SER A 170 45.07 17.36 -23.57
CA SER A 170 44.86 16.54 -24.77
C SER A 170 43.92 17.19 -25.79
N HIS A 171 43.14 18.19 -25.37
CA HIS A 171 42.24 18.96 -26.23
C HIS A 171 42.87 20.25 -26.77
N ASN A 172 44.17 20.46 -26.53
CA ASN A 172 44.89 21.63 -27.03
C ASN A 172 45.45 21.40 -28.44
N THR A 173 45.59 22.48 -29.21
CA THR A 173 46.26 22.50 -30.50
C THR A 173 47.77 22.29 -30.34
N SER A 174 48.36 21.51 -31.25
CA SER A 174 49.80 21.24 -31.25
C SER A 174 50.68 22.46 -31.55
N SER A 175 50.08 23.53 -32.08
CA SER A 175 50.77 24.74 -32.55
C SER A 175 51.04 25.77 -31.47
N ASP A 176 50.03 26.08 -30.65
CA ASP A 176 50.00 27.23 -29.74
C ASP A 176 49.50 26.86 -28.34
N GLY A 177 49.15 25.59 -28.11
CA GLY A 177 48.69 25.10 -26.81
C GLY A 177 47.32 25.66 -26.40
N SER A 178 46.60 26.30 -27.32
CA SER A 178 45.24 26.80 -27.10
C SER A 178 44.22 25.68 -27.27
N HIS A 179 43.02 25.85 -26.73
CA HIS A 179 41.99 24.80 -26.80
C HIS A 179 41.44 24.66 -28.24
N ASN A 180 41.46 23.43 -28.77
CA ASN A 180 40.96 23.12 -30.10
C ASN A 180 39.42 23.04 -30.11
N ASN A 181 38.78 24.17 -30.38
CA ASN A 181 37.31 24.24 -30.45
C ASN A 181 36.71 23.60 -31.70
N GLU A 182 37.50 23.30 -32.74
CA GLU A 182 37.03 22.63 -33.95
C GLU A 182 36.75 21.15 -33.68
N ASP A 183 37.72 20.46 -33.05
CA ASP A 183 37.58 19.05 -32.69
C ASP A 183 36.78 18.84 -31.39
N TYR A 184 36.91 19.79 -30.44
CA TYR A 184 36.29 19.76 -29.12
C TYR A 184 35.49 21.05 -28.84
N PRO A 185 34.30 21.22 -29.45
CA PRO A 185 33.45 22.36 -29.15
C PRO A 185 33.06 22.37 -27.66
N LYS A 186 33.30 23.52 -27.01
CA LYS A 186 32.90 23.76 -25.62
C LYS A 186 31.42 24.12 -25.52
N VAL A 187 30.75 23.56 -24.54
CA VAL A 187 29.40 23.95 -24.13
C VAL A 187 29.52 25.11 -23.14
N PRO A 188 28.59 26.09 -23.14
CA PRO A 188 28.58 27.18 -22.16
C PRO A 188 28.08 26.70 -20.78
N ILE A 189 28.54 25.55 -20.31
CA ILE A 189 28.20 24.95 -19.03
C ILE A 189 29.49 24.36 -18.44
N ASN A 190 29.69 24.57 -17.14
CA ASN A 190 30.79 23.98 -16.38
C ASN A 190 30.49 22.51 -16.03
N GLU A 191 31.51 21.65 -16.04
CA GLU A 191 31.41 20.23 -15.69
C GLU A 191 30.69 19.98 -14.36
N GLY A 192 31.15 20.60 -13.27
CA GLY A 192 30.53 20.45 -11.94
C GLY A 192 29.10 20.97 -11.87
N THR A 193 28.75 21.96 -12.68
CA THR A 193 27.36 22.43 -12.80
C THR A 193 26.49 21.40 -13.50
N TRP A 194 26.99 20.78 -14.57
CA TRP A 194 26.29 19.71 -15.27
C TRP A 194 26.08 18.48 -14.39
N ASP A 195 27.11 18.07 -13.65
CA ASP A 195 27.03 16.95 -12.70
C ASP A 195 26.00 17.21 -11.60
N ALA A 196 25.97 18.43 -11.04
CA ALA A 196 24.96 18.80 -10.07
C ALA A 196 23.54 18.72 -10.64
N ILE A 197 23.33 19.23 -11.87
CA ILE A 197 22.04 19.13 -12.58
C ILE A 197 21.64 17.67 -12.79
N TYR A 198 22.59 16.83 -13.24
CA TYR A 198 22.38 15.40 -13.45
C TYR A 198 21.96 14.70 -12.16
N ILE A 199 22.70 14.91 -11.05
CA ILE A 199 22.41 14.28 -9.76
C ILE A 199 21.02 14.70 -9.26
N VAL A 200 20.72 16.00 -9.26
CA VAL A 200 19.41 16.52 -8.79
C VAL A 200 18.28 15.94 -9.62
N ASN A 201 18.42 15.94 -10.95
CA ASN A 201 17.39 15.40 -11.82
C ASN A 201 17.21 13.87 -11.64
N SER A 202 18.30 13.12 -11.47
CA SER A 202 18.27 11.67 -11.21
C SER A 202 17.53 11.36 -9.90
N VAL A 203 17.80 12.13 -8.84
CA VAL A 203 17.08 12.01 -7.55
C VAL A 203 15.60 12.34 -7.73
N LEU A 204 15.26 13.43 -8.43
CA LEU A 204 13.87 13.81 -8.71
C LEU A 204 13.14 12.73 -9.52
N TYR A 205 13.79 12.14 -10.51
CA TYR A 205 13.26 11.01 -11.27
C TYR A 205 12.92 9.83 -10.35
N CYS A 206 13.87 9.41 -9.49
CA CYS A 206 13.67 8.30 -8.57
C CYS A 206 12.51 8.57 -7.60
N VAL A 207 12.44 9.77 -7.02
CA VAL A 207 11.38 10.17 -6.08
C VAL A 207 10.02 10.21 -6.76
N THR A 208 9.92 10.83 -7.94
CA THR A 208 8.65 10.92 -8.68
C THR A 208 8.17 9.54 -9.15
N ALA A 209 9.06 8.69 -9.65
CA ALA A 209 8.75 7.31 -10.01
C ALA A 209 8.25 6.51 -8.80
N PHE A 210 8.92 6.62 -7.65
CA PHE A 210 8.50 5.97 -6.41
C PHE A 210 7.11 6.43 -5.95
N ILE A 211 6.82 7.73 -6.04
CA ILE A 211 5.50 8.28 -5.70
C ILE A 211 4.43 7.70 -6.65
N VAL A 212 4.67 7.70 -7.96
CA VAL A 212 3.73 7.15 -8.94
C VAL A 212 3.45 5.67 -8.65
N LEU A 213 4.49 4.86 -8.48
CA LEU A 213 4.34 3.44 -8.14
C LEU A 213 3.59 3.22 -6.82
N SER A 214 3.94 3.98 -5.77
CA SER A 214 3.29 3.91 -4.47
C SER A 214 1.80 4.23 -4.55
N THR A 215 1.41 5.24 -5.33
CA THR A 215 -0.02 5.58 -5.53
C THR A 215 -0.77 4.49 -6.29
N ILE A 216 -0.15 3.88 -7.32
CA ILE A 216 -0.73 2.75 -8.06
C ILE A 216 -0.98 1.58 -7.10
N ILE A 217 0.04 1.16 -6.35
CA ILE A 217 -0.04 0.07 -5.37
C ILE A 217 -1.13 0.37 -4.32
N TYR A 218 -1.16 1.60 -3.80
CA TYR A 218 -2.16 2.02 -2.82
C TYR A 218 -3.60 1.90 -3.36
N ILE A 219 -3.84 2.34 -4.61
CA ILE A 219 -5.16 2.22 -5.26
C ILE A 219 -5.55 0.74 -5.39
N PHE A 220 -4.63 -0.14 -5.79
CA PHE A 220 -4.89 -1.58 -5.87
C PHE A 220 -5.23 -2.18 -4.49
N ILE A 221 -4.47 -1.86 -3.44
CA ILE A 221 -4.74 -2.34 -2.08
C ILE A 221 -6.14 -1.91 -1.62
N LYS A 222 -6.52 -0.65 -1.84
CA LYS A 222 -7.85 -0.16 -1.46
C LYS A 222 -8.97 -0.75 -2.32
N PHE A 223 -8.73 -0.98 -3.61
CA PHE A 223 -9.68 -1.68 -4.48
C PHE A 223 -9.95 -3.11 -4.00
N ILE A 224 -8.91 -3.85 -3.61
CA ILE A 224 -9.04 -5.19 -3.02
C ILE A 224 -9.86 -5.13 -1.73
N LYS A 225 -9.55 -4.15 -0.86
CA LYS A 225 -10.30 -3.95 0.39
C LYS A 225 -11.79 -3.68 0.12
N TYR A 226 -12.10 -2.87 -0.90
CA TYR A 226 -13.47 -2.60 -1.32
C TYR A 226 -14.19 -3.87 -1.76
N GLN A 227 -13.60 -4.64 -2.67
CA GLN A 227 -14.20 -5.87 -3.18
C GLN A 227 -14.41 -6.90 -2.07
N ARG A 228 -13.46 -7.01 -1.14
CA ARG A 228 -13.58 -7.85 0.05
C ARG A 228 -14.76 -7.44 0.93
N LEU A 229 -14.95 -6.14 1.16
CA LEU A 229 -16.08 -5.62 1.93
C LEU A 229 -17.42 -5.82 1.21
N LYS A 230 -17.42 -5.74 -0.13
CA LYS A 230 -18.60 -5.98 -0.98
C LYS A 230 -18.99 -7.47 -1.00
N ALA A 231 -18.02 -8.37 -1.05
CA ALA A 231 -18.24 -9.82 -1.09
C ALA A 231 -18.33 -10.47 0.31
N CYS A 232 -18.27 -9.68 1.39
CA CYS A 232 -18.23 -10.14 2.77
C CYS A 232 -17.14 -11.18 3.13
N ARG A 233 -16.09 -11.32 2.31
CA ARG A 233 -15.02 -12.30 2.54
C ARG A 233 -13.96 -11.81 3.54
N SER A 234 -13.23 -12.74 4.17
CA SER A 234 -12.12 -12.45 5.11
C SER A 234 -10.83 -12.06 4.36
N LYS A 235 -9.71 -11.86 5.07
CA LYS A 235 -8.40 -11.52 4.46
C LYS A 235 -7.97 -12.68 3.54
N MET A 236 -7.97 -12.41 2.23
CA MET A 236 -7.58 -13.37 1.21
C MET A 236 -6.07 -13.33 0.97
N SER A 237 -5.51 -14.51 0.72
CA SER A 237 -4.16 -14.65 0.18
C SER A 237 -4.09 -14.15 -1.28
N ILE A 238 -2.88 -13.84 -1.76
CA ILE A 238 -2.66 -13.39 -3.14
C ILE A 238 -3.17 -14.46 -4.15
N LYS A 239 -3.04 -15.75 -3.83
CA LYS A 239 -3.55 -16.85 -4.67
C LYS A 239 -5.09 -16.83 -4.78
N GLU A 240 -5.78 -16.62 -3.67
CA GLU A 240 -7.24 -16.48 -3.65
C GLU A 240 -7.70 -15.23 -4.40
N TYR A 241 -6.89 -14.15 -4.37
CA TYR A 241 -7.14 -12.95 -5.15
C TYR A 241 -7.05 -13.21 -6.66
N CYS A 242 -5.98 -13.86 -7.14
CA CYS A 242 -5.87 -14.21 -8.57
C CYS A 242 -7.07 -15.04 -9.03
N LYS A 243 -7.54 -15.98 -8.19
CA LYS A 243 -8.74 -16.78 -8.45
C LYS A 243 -10.03 -15.93 -8.45
N PHE A 244 -10.16 -15.00 -7.51
CA PHE A 244 -11.29 -14.08 -7.43
C PHE A 244 -11.36 -13.10 -8.62
N CYS A 245 -10.23 -12.51 -9.01
CA CYS A 245 -10.16 -11.70 -10.22
C CYS A 245 -10.52 -12.50 -11.47
N LYS A 246 -10.02 -13.73 -11.60
CA LYS A 246 -10.40 -14.62 -12.70
C LYS A 246 -11.92 -14.88 -12.73
N SER A 247 -12.56 -15.03 -11.57
CA SER A 247 -14.02 -15.21 -11.47
C SER A 247 -14.86 -13.94 -11.71
N LEU A 248 -14.25 -12.75 -11.70
CA LEU A 248 -14.96 -11.48 -11.97
C LEU A 248 -14.93 -11.09 -13.46
N PHE A 249 -14.03 -11.67 -14.25
CA PHE A 249 -13.82 -11.33 -15.66
C PHE A 249 -14.26 -12.45 -16.64
N ILE A 250 -14.68 -13.60 -16.12
CA ILE A 250 -15.44 -14.65 -16.83
C ILE A 250 -16.92 -14.33 -16.66
#